data_AF-A0A9D5Y1Z2-F1
#
_entry.id   AF-A0A9D5Y1Z2-F1
#
_cell.length_a   1.000
_cell.length_b   1.000
_cell.length_c   1.000
_cell.angle_alpha   90.00
_cell.angle_beta   90.00
_cell.angle_gamma   90.00
#
_symmetry.space_group_name_H-M   'P 1'
#
loop_
_entity.id
_entity.type
_entity.pdbx_description
1 polymer ?
#
loop_
_entity_poly.entity_id
_entity_poly.type
_entity_poly.pdbx_seq_one_letter_code
_entity_poly.pdbx_strand_id
1 'polypeptide(L)'
;MDEPNDTMYQNYIDNRKNYDELETGQQGSLDKHMLALSSASLAFSIALIEKVVPFHQAQCLFVLIVGWVLFGVSIFCTISSFYASVLTCRDYRQQMDDNFRKGVSGASPLVSKWEKQIDWCNKGAYFAFVFGLVCLLLFSIINVGST
;
A
#
# COMPACT_ATOMS: atom_id res chain seq x y z
N MET A 1 9.75 35.33 -27.23
CA MET A 1 9.12 34.23 -26.49
C MET A 1 8.15 33.62 -27.48
N ASP A 2 8.55 32.55 -28.15
CA ASP A 2 7.67 31.84 -29.06
C ASP A 2 6.58 31.16 -28.22
N GLU A 3 5.31 31.34 -28.61
CA GLU A 3 4.21 30.61 -27.98
C GLU A 3 4.50 29.11 -28.03
N PRO A 4 4.23 28.35 -26.95
CA PRO A 4 4.36 26.90 -26.98
C PRO A 4 3.56 26.37 -28.17
N ASN A 5 4.23 25.68 -29.10
CA ASN A 5 3.56 24.99 -30.21
C ASN A 5 2.44 24.13 -29.62
N ASP A 6 1.19 24.34 -30.05
CA ASP A 6 0.01 23.62 -29.54
C ASP A 6 0.24 22.10 -29.51
N THR A 7 1.00 21.57 -30.48
CA THR A 7 1.38 20.15 -30.52
C THR A 7 2.29 19.74 -29.36
N MET A 8 3.26 20.58 -28.99
CA MET A 8 4.15 20.34 -27.85
C MET A 8 3.38 20.40 -26.53
N TYR A 9 2.44 21.34 -26.40
CA TYR A 9 1.59 21.45 -25.21
C TYR A 9 0.65 20.26 -25.06
N GLN A 10 0.00 19.80 -26.14
CA GLN A 10 -0.84 18.59 -26.10
C GLN A 10 -0.01 17.35 -25.74
N ASN A 11 1.16 17.16 -26.37
CA ASN A 11 2.07 16.06 -26.02
C ASN A 11 2.47 16.09 -24.53
N TYR A 12 2.68 17.28 -23.96
CA TYR A 12 2.98 17.41 -22.54
C TYR A 12 1.80 16.97 -21.66
N ILE A 13 0.57 17.41 -21.96
CA ILE A 13 -0.64 17.04 -21.20
C ILE A 13 -0.92 15.54 -21.30
N ASP A 14 -0.81 14.97 -22.50
CA ASP A 14 -1.01 13.54 -22.73
C ASP A 14 0.03 12.69 -21.99
N ASN A 15 1.31 13.08 -22.06
CA ASN A 15 2.36 12.40 -21.31
C ASN A 15 2.12 12.51 -19.79
N ARG A 16 1.76 13.69 -19.29
CA ARG A 16 1.51 13.90 -17.86
C ARG A 16 0.37 13.01 -17.36
N LYS A 17 -0.75 12.98 -18.09
CA LYS A 17 -1.90 12.13 -17.81
C LYS A 17 -1.51 10.65 -17.82
N ASN A 18 -0.75 10.21 -18.82
CA ASN A 18 -0.28 8.83 -18.91
C ASN A 18 0.59 8.43 -17.70
N TYR A 19 1.49 9.30 -17.25
CA TYR A 19 2.30 9.02 -16.05
C TYR A 19 1.46 8.96 -14.76
N ASP A 20 0.45 9.82 -14.61
CA ASP A 20 -0.44 9.80 -13.45
C ASP A 20 -1.32 8.53 -13.42
N GLU A 21 -1.79 8.07 -14.59
CA GLU A 21 -2.52 6.81 -14.73
C GLU A 21 -1.64 5.60 -14.41
N LEU A 22 -0.39 5.61 -14.88
CA LEU A 22 0.60 4.57 -14.58
C LEU A 22 0.91 4.50 -13.08
N GLU A 23 1.15 5.66 -12.44
CA GLU A 23 1.43 5.73 -11.00
C GLU A 23 0.26 5.17 -10.19
N THR A 24 -0.96 5.61 -10.49
CA THR A 24 -2.18 5.13 -9.81
C THR A 24 -2.36 3.62 -9.98
N GLY A 25 -2.15 3.11 -11.20
CA GLY A 25 -2.23 1.68 -11.50
C GLY A 25 -1.17 0.84 -10.76
N GLN A 26 0.06 1.36 -10.65
CA GLN A 26 1.14 0.71 -9.93
C GLN A 26 0.89 0.69 -8.42
N GLN A 27 0.42 1.79 -7.83
CA GLN A 27 0.06 1.87 -6.41
C GLN A 27 -1.01 0.82 -6.06
N GLY A 28 -2.10 0.76 -6.84
CA GLY A 28 -3.16 -0.23 -6.61
C GLY A 28 -2.69 -1.69 -6.79
N SER A 29 -1.68 -1.93 -7.63
CA SER A 29 -1.11 -3.27 -7.82
C SER A 29 -0.18 -3.65 -6.67
N LEU A 30 0.63 -2.71 -6.19
CA LEU A 30 1.51 -2.87 -5.03
C LEU A 30 0.71 -3.24 -3.78
N ASP A 31 -0.39 -2.54 -3.51
CA ASP A 31 -1.26 -2.82 -2.35
C ASP A 31 -1.83 -4.25 -2.39
N LYS A 32 -2.28 -4.72 -3.57
CA LYS A 32 -2.77 -6.09 -3.74
C LYS A 32 -1.67 -7.12 -3.50
N HIS A 33 -0.48 -6.88 -4.06
CA HIS A 33 0.66 -7.78 -3.87
C HIS A 33 1.10 -7.83 -2.42
N MET A 34 1.16 -6.69 -1.72
CA MET A 34 1.47 -6.64 -0.29
C MET A 34 0.47 -7.40 0.55
N LEU A 35 -0.83 -7.18 0.33
CA LEU A 35 -1.86 -7.90 1.07
C LEU A 35 -1.73 -9.42 0.87
N ALA A 36 -1.52 -9.86 -0.36
CA ALA A 36 -1.34 -11.26 -0.70
C ALA A 36 -0.07 -11.85 -0.08
N LEU A 37 1.07 -11.17 -0.23
CA LEU A 37 2.38 -11.60 0.29
C LEU A 37 2.40 -11.62 1.82
N SER A 38 1.88 -10.59 2.50
CA SER A 38 1.76 -10.55 3.96
C SER A 38 0.90 -11.69 4.48
N SER A 39 -0.27 -11.91 3.87
CA SER A 39 -1.20 -12.98 4.27
C SER A 39 -0.60 -14.37 4.03
N ALA A 40 0.01 -14.58 2.86
CA ALA A 40 0.68 -15.83 2.52
C ALA A 40 1.87 -16.11 3.45
N SER A 41 2.70 -15.11 3.72
CA SER A 41 3.85 -15.22 4.62
C SER A 41 3.41 -15.56 6.04
N LEU A 42 2.36 -14.92 6.56
CA LEU A 42 1.81 -15.20 7.87
C LEU A 42 1.26 -16.63 7.95
N ALA A 43 0.42 -17.03 7.00
CA ALA A 43 -0.17 -18.36 6.95
C ALA A 43 0.91 -19.46 6.83
N PHE A 44 1.90 -19.24 5.96
CA PHE A 44 3.05 -20.13 5.81
C PHE A 44 3.88 -20.22 7.08
N SER A 45 4.13 -19.09 7.75
CA SER A 45 4.86 -19.04 9.02
C SER A 45 4.18 -19.85 10.12
N ILE A 46 2.85 -19.71 10.25
CA ILE A 46 2.06 -20.46 11.23
C ILE A 46 2.01 -21.94 10.87
N ALA A 47 1.92 -22.30 9.57
CA ALA A 47 1.89 -23.69 9.15
C ALA A 47 3.23 -24.41 9.40
N LEU A 48 4.35 -23.71 9.25
CA LEU A 48 5.68 -24.29 9.43
C LEU A 48 6.16 -24.36 10.87
N ILE A 49 5.69 -23.48 11.76
CA ILE A 49 6.25 -23.44 13.12
C ILE A 49 6.10 -24.77 13.86
N GLU A 50 4.94 -25.42 13.74
CA GLU A 50 4.69 -26.70 14.39
C GLU A 50 5.45 -27.86 13.74
N LYS A 51 5.93 -27.71 12.50
CA LYS A 51 6.62 -28.76 11.73
C LYS A 51 8.13 -28.67 11.80
N VAL A 52 8.68 -27.45 11.95
CA VAL A 52 10.11 -27.19 11.82
C VAL A 52 10.79 -27.00 13.18
N VAL A 53 10.12 -26.37 14.15
CA VAL A 53 10.75 -26.05 15.45
C VAL A 53 9.79 -26.38 16.60
N PRO A 54 10.09 -27.39 17.45
CA PRO A 54 9.32 -27.59 18.67
C PRO A 54 9.38 -26.31 19.51
N PHE A 55 8.23 -25.74 19.88
CA PHE A 55 8.16 -24.47 20.63
C PHE A 55 9.06 -24.40 21.88
N HIS A 56 9.36 -25.55 22.48
CA HIS A 56 10.23 -25.65 23.66
C HIS A 56 11.73 -25.46 23.37
N GLN A 57 12.15 -25.62 22.11
CA GLN A 57 13.53 -25.44 21.66
C GLN A 57 13.75 -24.14 20.87
N ALA A 58 12.66 -23.46 20.49
CA ALA A 58 12.71 -22.25 19.68
C ALA A 58 13.41 -21.11 20.42
N GLN A 59 14.54 -20.65 19.87
CA GLN A 59 15.21 -19.45 20.34
C GLN A 59 14.56 -18.19 19.72
N CYS A 60 14.56 -17.10 20.49
CA CYS A 60 14.10 -15.78 20.03
C CYS A 60 12.65 -15.74 19.52
N LEU A 61 11.73 -16.47 20.16
CA LEU A 61 10.29 -16.49 19.80
C LEU A 61 9.64 -15.10 19.79
N PHE A 62 10.17 -14.14 20.57
CA PHE A 62 9.75 -12.74 20.53
C PHE A 62 9.91 -12.11 19.13
N VAL A 63 10.99 -12.41 18.41
CA VAL A 63 11.27 -11.87 17.06
C VAL A 63 10.21 -12.33 16.07
N LEU A 64 9.75 -13.58 16.20
CA LEU A 64 8.66 -14.12 15.39
C LEU A 64 7.34 -13.39 15.67
N ILE A 65 6.98 -13.22 16.95
CA ILE A 65 5.75 -12.52 17.33
C ILE A 65 5.77 -11.09 16.78
N VAL A 66 6.89 -10.38 16.89
CA VAL A 66 7.05 -9.04 16.31
C VAL A 66 6.84 -9.09 14.80
N GLY A 67 7.41 -10.07 14.10
CA GLY A 67 7.19 -10.27 12.67
C GLY A 67 5.72 -10.47 12.30
N TRP A 68 4.99 -11.30 13.05
CA TRP A 68 3.55 -11.51 12.85
C TRP A 68 2.72 -10.26 13.07
N VAL A 69 3.00 -9.52 14.14
CA VAL A 69 2.33 -8.24 14.42
C VAL A 69 2.59 -7.25 13.28
N LEU A 70 3.82 -7.16 12.77
CA LEU A 70 4.18 -6.29 11.66
C LEU A 70 3.45 -6.67 10.36
N PHE A 71 3.32 -7.96 10.03
CA PHE A 71 2.49 -8.39 8.91
C PHE A 71 1.01 -8.05 9.12
N GLY A 72 0.48 -8.23 10.34
CA GLY A 72 -0.88 -7.83 10.69
C GLY A 72 -1.12 -6.33 10.51
N VAL A 73 -0.18 -5.49 10.96
CA VAL A 73 -0.21 -4.04 10.76
C VAL A 73 -0.16 -3.70 9.27
N SER A 74 0.71 -4.35 8.50
CA SER A 74 0.80 -4.16 7.05
C SER A 74 -0.55 -4.41 6.36
N ILE A 75 -1.17 -5.58 6.64
CA ILE A 75 -2.50 -5.94 6.14
C ILE A 75 -3.56 -4.90 6.52
N PHE A 76 -3.58 -4.49 7.78
CA PHE A 76 -4.56 -3.53 8.27
C PHE A 76 -4.41 -2.15 7.61
N CYS A 77 -3.18 -1.67 7.46
CA CYS A 77 -2.88 -0.42 6.76
C CYS A 77 -3.30 -0.48 5.29
N THR A 78 -3.02 -1.57 4.58
CA THR A 78 -3.42 -1.76 3.18
C THR A 78 -4.94 -1.76 3.03
N ILE A 79 -5.68 -2.47 3.89
CA ILE A 79 -7.16 -2.47 3.87
C ILE A 79 -7.70 -1.07 4.17
N SER A 80 -7.12 -0.38 5.15
CA SER A 80 -7.52 1.00 5.51
C SER A 80 -7.31 1.98 4.36
N SER A 81 -6.20 1.82 3.62
CA SER A 81 -5.89 2.61 2.44
C SER A 81 -6.90 2.40 1.31
N PHE A 82 -7.27 1.14 1.03
CA PHE A 82 -8.33 0.84 0.06
C PHE A 82 -9.66 1.47 0.44
N TYR A 83 -10.03 1.38 1.71
CA TYR A 83 -11.27 2.00 2.19
C TYR A 83 -11.23 3.54 2.03
N ALA A 84 -10.13 4.18 2.41
CA ALA A 84 -9.95 5.63 2.24
C ALA A 84 -9.96 6.05 0.76
N SER A 85 -9.38 5.26 -0.14
CA SER A 85 -9.43 5.50 -1.59
C SER A 85 -10.86 5.49 -2.14
N VAL A 86 -11.70 4.56 -1.67
CA VAL A 86 -13.13 4.55 -2.02
C VAL A 86 -13.83 5.83 -1.54
N LEU A 87 -13.49 6.34 -0.36
CA LEU A 87 -14.04 7.60 0.16
C LEU A 87 -13.58 8.80 -0.68
N THR A 88 -12.30 8.89 -1.04
CA THR A 88 -11.77 9.93 -1.95
C THR A 88 -12.54 9.96 -3.27
N CYS A 89 -12.78 8.80 -3.90
CA CYS A 89 -13.55 8.71 -5.14
C CYS A 89 -14.99 9.21 -4.98
N ARG A 90 -15.62 8.98 -3.81
CA ARG A 90 -16.97 9.48 -3.51
C ARG A 90 -16.97 11.00 -3.32
N ASP A 91 -16.00 11.53 -2.59
CA ASP A 91 -15.83 12.97 -2.39
C ASP A 91 -15.63 13.68 -3.74
N TYR A 92 -14.78 13.15 -4.61
CA TYR A 92 -14.54 13.73 -5.93
C TYR A 92 -15.78 13.71 -6.82
N ARG A 93 -16.54 12.61 -6.81
CA ARG A 93 -17.80 12.56 -7.54
C ARG A 93 -18.79 13.62 -7.05
N GLN A 94 -18.93 13.79 -5.74
CA GLN A 94 -19.81 14.80 -5.18
C GLN A 94 -19.38 16.22 -5.57
N GLN A 95 -18.08 16.51 -5.53
CA GLN A 95 -17.55 17.80 -5.95
C GLN A 95 -17.79 18.09 -7.44
N MET A 96 -17.65 17.07 -8.30
CA MET A 96 -17.97 17.19 -9.72
C MET A 96 -19.46 17.49 -9.94
N ASP A 97 -20.35 16.76 -9.25
CA ASP A 97 -21.79 16.96 -9.35
C ASP A 97 -22.21 18.36 -8.88
N ASP A 98 -21.61 18.85 -7.78
CA ASP A 98 -21.86 20.19 -7.25
C ASP A 98 -21.35 21.29 -8.20
N ASN A 99 -20.16 21.12 -8.79
CA ASN A 99 -19.61 22.07 -9.77
C ASN A 99 -20.47 22.13 -11.03
N PHE A 100 -20.96 20.99 -11.51
CA PHE A 100 -21.88 20.90 -12.63
C PHE A 100 -23.20 21.66 -12.34
N ARG A 101 -23.81 21.42 -11.18
CA ARG A 101 -25.05 22.10 -10.76
C ARG A 101 -24.89 23.61 -10.63
N LYS A 102 -23.71 24.08 -10.20
CA LYS A 102 -23.39 25.51 -10.06
C LYS A 102 -22.97 26.17 -11.37
N GLY A 103 -22.89 25.43 -12.48
CA GLY A 103 -22.45 25.95 -13.78
C GLY A 103 -20.97 26.34 -13.80
N VAL A 104 -20.17 25.84 -12.86
CA VAL A 104 -18.74 26.14 -12.78
C VAL A 104 -17.99 25.13 -13.66
N SER A 105 -17.72 25.52 -14.91
CA SER A 105 -16.92 24.70 -15.82
C SER A 105 -15.43 24.77 -15.46
N GLY A 106 -14.76 23.63 -15.37
CA GLY A 106 -13.30 23.57 -15.21
C GLY A 106 -12.79 23.76 -13.78
N ALA A 107 -13.66 23.79 -12.77
CA ALA A 107 -13.20 23.77 -11.38
C ALA A 107 -12.61 22.39 -11.04
N SER A 108 -11.31 22.37 -10.72
CA SER A 108 -10.65 21.20 -10.16
C SER A 108 -11.25 20.86 -8.80
N PRO A 109 -11.46 19.57 -8.48
CA PRO A 109 -11.89 19.17 -7.16
C PRO A 109 -10.85 19.57 -6.10
N LEU A 110 -11.32 20.01 -4.95
CA LEU A 110 -10.51 20.18 -3.75
C LEU A 110 -9.99 18.82 -3.30
N VAL A 111 -8.70 18.77 -2.99
CA VAL A 111 -8.00 17.61 -2.44
C VAL A 111 -8.81 17.00 -1.30
N SER A 112 -9.12 15.70 -1.39
CA SER A 112 -9.83 15.01 -0.31
C SER A 112 -8.90 14.85 0.89
N LYS A 113 -9.45 14.97 2.11
CA LYS A 113 -8.72 14.75 3.35
C LYS A 113 -8.18 13.31 3.46
N TRP A 114 -8.81 12.37 2.76
CA TRP A 114 -8.45 10.95 2.73
C TRP A 114 -7.17 10.69 1.96
N GLU A 115 -6.74 11.56 1.05
CA GLU A 115 -5.50 11.36 0.27
C GLU A 115 -4.28 11.28 1.18
N LYS A 116 -4.19 12.17 2.17
CA LYS A 116 -3.09 12.14 3.14
C LYS A 116 -3.09 10.87 3.99
N GLN A 117 -4.28 10.33 4.29
CA GLN A 117 -4.44 9.10 5.06
C GLN A 117 -3.98 7.89 4.23
N ILE A 118 -4.38 7.81 2.96
CA ILE A 118 -3.94 6.77 2.00
C ILE A 118 -2.41 6.74 1.95
N ASP A 119 -1.81 7.91 1.76
CA ASP A 119 -0.37 8.04 1.57
C ASP A 119 0.43 7.63 2.83
N TRP A 120 -0.10 7.95 4.02
CA TRP A 120 0.49 7.51 5.28
C TRP A 120 0.30 6.00 5.52
N CYS A 121 -0.89 5.46 5.25
CA CYS A 121 -1.18 4.04 5.37
C CYS A 121 -0.31 3.20 4.42
N ASN A 122 -0.12 3.61 3.17
CA ASN A 122 0.69 2.88 2.19
C ASN A 122 2.17 2.84 2.59
N LYS A 123 2.73 3.98 3.03
CA LYS A 123 4.10 4.03 3.56
C LYS A 123 4.25 3.15 4.81
N GLY A 124 3.30 3.24 5.74
CA GLY A 124 3.27 2.40 6.93
C GLY A 124 3.19 0.90 6.61
N ALA A 125 2.34 0.51 5.67
CA ALA A 125 2.18 -0.87 5.22
C ALA A 125 3.47 -1.42 4.61
N TYR A 126 4.16 -0.60 3.79
CA TYR A 126 5.44 -0.95 3.18
C TYR A 126 6.51 -1.23 4.24
N PHE A 127 6.73 -0.30 5.17
CA PHE A 127 7.74 -0.48 6.21
C PHE A 127 7.41 -1.67 7.11
N ALA A 128 6.15 -1.81 7.53
CA ALA A 128 5.72 -2.93 8.35
C ALA A 128 5.94 -4.28 7.64
N PHE A 129 5.65 -4.38 6.34
CA PHE A 129 5.92 -5.58 5.55
C PHE A 129 7.41 -5.94 5.53
N VAL A 130 8.27 -4.97 5.18
CA VAL A 130 9.72 -5.20 5.07
C VAL A 130 10.32 -5.61 6.41
N PHE A 131 9.98 -4.92 7.49
CA PHE A 131 10.46 -5.28 8.83
C PHE A 131 9.92 -6.65 9.28
N GLY A 132 8.65 -6.94 8.99
CA GLY A 132 8.06 -8.25 9.30
C GLY A 132 8.77 -9.39 8.59
N LEU A 133 9.11 -9.20 7.31
CA LEU A 133 9.88 -10.17 6.52
C LEU A 133 11.29 -10.38 7.07
N VAL A 134 11.98 -9.30 7.46
CA VAL A 134 13.32 -9.40 8.09
C VAL A 134 13.25 -10.15 9.41
N CYS A 135 12.27 -9.85 10.27
CA CYS A 135 12.07 -10.59 11.52
C CYS A 135 11.85 -12.08 11.28
N LEU A 136 11.03 -12.43 10.29
CA LEU A 136 10.76 -13.82 9.93
C LEU A 136 12.02 -14.54 9.45
N LEU A 137 12.80 -13.91 8.56
CA LEU A 137 14.06 -14.46 8.06
C LEU A 137 15.09 -14.66 9.17
N LEU A 138 15.25 -13.67 10.07
CA LEU A 138 16.17 -13.76 11.20
C LEU A 138 15.77 -14.90 12.15
N PHE A 139 14.49 -15.03 12.47
CA PHE A 139 13.99 -16.13 13.28
C PHE A 139 14.30 -17.49 12.64
N SER A 140 14.05 -17.63 11.32
CA SER A 140 14.33 -18.86 10.59
C SER A 140 15.83 -19.21 10.59
N ILE A 141 16.72 -18.25 10.36
CA ILE A 141 18.17 -18.49 10.33
C ILE A 141 18.69 -18.96 11.69
N ILE A 142 18.27 -18.28 12.77
CA ILE A 142 18.69 -18.62 14.13
C ILE A 142 18.25 -20.04 14.48
N ASN A 143 17.01 -20.39 14.17
CA ASN A 143 16.43 -21.66 14.61
C ASN A 143 16.82 -22.84 13.71
N VAL A 144 16.99 -22.63 12.40
CA VAL A 144 17.50 -23.68 11.49
C VAL A 144 18.97 -23.99 11.79
N GLY A 145 19.79 -22.98 12.09
CA GLY A 145 21.19 -23.19 12.45
C GLY A 145 21.40 -23.85 13.82
N SER A 146 20.38 -23.86 14.68
CA SER A 146 20.39 -24.50 15.99
C SER A 146 19.74 -25.89 16.02
N THR A 147 19.27 -26.41 14.88
CA THR A 147 18.72 -27.77 14.72
C THR A 147 19.82 -28.72 14.27
#